data_AF-B1I1Y8-F1
#
_entry.id   AF-B1I1Y8-F1
#
_cell.length_a   1.000
_cell.length_b   1.000
_cell.length_c   1.000
_cell.angle_alpha   90.00
_cell.angle_beta   90.00
_cell.angle_gamma   90.00
#
_symmetry.space_group_name_H-M   'P 1'
#
loop_
_entity.id
_entity.type
_entity.pdbx_description
1 polymer ?
#
loop_
_entity_poly.entity_id
_entity_poly.type
_entity_poly.pdbx_seq_one_letter_code
_entity_poly.pdbx_strand_id
1 'polypeptide(L)'
;MERVGNQVTMYWNNAPSETVFLHQCPVTKFSYFYALVPVAHLLNDPDLQPRPLEPTRMWELYRHFLRYTQLAPAVCRLVDGQILLFDGQHKTAAQVWAGRRRAECKVYLDPDAL
;
A
#
# COMPACT_ATOMS: atom_id res chain seq x y z
N MET A 1 -13.68 7.87 1.81
CA MET A 1 -13.88 6.42 2.05
C MET A 1 -15.26 6.25 2.67
N GLU A 2 -16.02 5.24 2.27
CA GLU A 2 -17.29 4.88 2.90
C GLU A 2 -17.19 3.43 3.43
N ARG A 3 -17.63 3.20 4.67
CA ARG A 3 -17.64 1.87 5.30
C ARG A 3 -19.09 1.41 5.48
N VAL A 4 -19.43 0.27 4.90
CA VAL A 4 -20.74 -0.38 5.04
C VAL A 4 -20.53 -1.80 5.55
N GLY A 5 -20.83 -2.03 6.83
CA GLY A 5 -20.61 -3.33 7.47
C GLY A 5 -19.15 -3.77 7.44
N ASN A 6 -18.87 -4.89 6.76
CA ASN A 6 -17.54 -5.47 6.57
C ASN A 6 -16.90 -5.08 5.22
N GLN A 7 -17.45 -4.09 4.52
CA GLN A 7 -16.93 -3.60 3.26
C GLN A 7 -16.52 -2.14 3.37
N VAL A 8 -15.55 -1.78 2.54
CA VAL A 8 -15.06 -0.42 2.38
C VAL A 8 -15.04 -0.06 0.91
N THR A 9 -15.64 1.07 0.58
CA THR A 9 -15.57 1.66 -0.76
C THR A 9 -14.52 2.77 -0.77
N MET A 10 -13.51 2.57 -1.61
CA MET A 10 -12.46 3.52 -1.90
C MET A 10 -12.88 4.37 -3.10
N TYR A 11 -12.74 5.69 -2.95
CA TYR A 11 -12.99 6.65 -4.04
C TYR A 11 -11.65 7.24 -4.44
N TRP A 12 -11.37 7.21 -5.74
CA TRP A 12 -10.14 7.72 -6.31
C TRP A 12 -10.44 8.95 -7.15
N ASN A 13 -9.55 9.93 -7.14
CA ASN A 13 -9.68 11.08 -8.04
C ASN A 13 -9.40 10.59 -9.47
N ASN A 14 -10.40 10.64 -10.35
CA ASN A 14 -10.32 10.20 -11.74
C ASN A 14 -10.15 8.68 -11.96
N ALA A 15 -10.62 7.84 -11.03
CA ALA A 15 -10.70 6.40 -11.24
C ALA A 15 -12.01 5.84 -10.68
N PRO A 16 -12.50 4.68 -11.19
CA PRO A 16 -13.70 4.05 -10.66
C PRO A 16 -13.51 3.68 -9.18
N SER A 17 -14.56 3.86 -8.38
CA SER A 17 -14.55 3.43 -6.98
C SER A 17 -14.42 1.91 -6.88
N GLU A 18 -13.74 1.45 -5.84
CA GLU A 18 -13.51 0.02 -5.61
C GLU A 18 -13.99 -0.38 -4.21
N THR A 19 -14.80 -1.43 -4.13
CA THR A 19 -15.28 -1.98 -2.87
C THR A 19 -14.46 -3.21 -2.51
N VAL A 20 -13.93 -3.21 -1.28
CA VAL A 20 -13.06 -4.26 -0.74
C VAL A 20 -13.62 -4.79 0.58
N PHE A 21 -13.26 -6.02 0.92
CA PHE A 21 -13.62 -6.63 2.20
C PHE A 21 -12.62 -6.24 3.29
N LEU A 22 -13.15 -5.97 4.47
CA LEU A 22 -12.38 -5.79 5.68
C LEU A 22 -12.07 -7.12 6.34
N HIS A 23 -10.83 -7.21 6.78
CA HIS A 23 -10.33 -8.24 7.66
C HIS A 23 -9.96 -7.61 9.00
N GLN A 24 -9.85 -8.43 10.03
CA GLN A 24 -9.44 -7.99 11.35
C GLN A 24 -8.30 -8.86 11.86
N CYS A 25 -7.27 -8.23 12.42
CA CYS A 25 -6.23 -8.95 13.13
C CYS A 25 -6.83 -9.59 14.39
N PRO A 26 -6.69 -10.91 14.61
CA PRO A 26 -7.30 -11.57 15.76
C PRO A 26 -6.72 -11.10 17.10
N VAL A 27 -5.48 -10.61 17.10
CA VAL A 27 -4.75 -10.15 18.29
C VAL A 27 -4.96 -8.66 18.52
N THR A 28 -4.48 -7.81 17.59
CA THR A 28 -4.51 -6.35 17.76
C THR A 28 -5.87 -5.73 17.47
N LYS A 29 -6.81 -6.49 16.90
CA LYS A 29 -8.13 -6.03 16.46
C LYS A 29 -8.11 -4.95 15.37
N PHE A 30 -6.95 -4.64 14.80
CA PHE A 30 -6.83 -3.70 13.69
C PHE A 30 -7.61 -4.19 12.48
N SER A 31 -8.43 -3.31 11.93
CA SER A 31 -9.09 -3.54 10.65
C SER A 31 -8.13 -3.23 9.51
N TYR A 32 -8.15 -4.06 8.47
CA TYR A 32 -7.33 -3.86 7.28
C TYR A 32 -8.01 -4.45 6.05
N PHE A 33 -7.57 -4.04 4.86
CA PHE A 33 -7.99 -4.63 3.61
C PHE A 33 -6.79 -4.81 2.66
N TYR A 34 -7.00 -5.59 1.60
CA TYR A 34 -6.06 -5.70 0.49
C TYR A 34 -6.63 -4.97 -0.73
N ALA A 35 -5.81 -4.17 -1.41
CA ALA A 35 -6.21 -3.46 -2.62
C ALA A 35 -5.03 -3.24 -3.58
N LEU A 36 -5.35 -3.06 -4.86
CA LEU A 36 -4.42 -2.52 -5.85
C LEU A 36 -4.50 -1.00 -5.81
N VAL A 37 -3.65 -0.34 -5.03
CA VAL A 37 -3.71 1.12 -4.88
C VAL A 37 -3.05 1.79 -6.07
N PRO A 38 -3.68 2.77 -6.75
CA PRO A 38 -3.00 3.57 -7.75
C PRO A 38 -1.80 4.29 -7.12
N VAL A 39 -0.63 4.20 -7.76
CA VAL A 39 0.62 4.77 -7.23
C VAL A 39 0.50 6.27 -6.96
N ALA A 40 -0.33 6.99 -7.75
CA ALA A 40 -0.60 8.41 -7.55
C ALA A 40 -1.25 8.76 -6.21
N HIS A 41 -1.80 7.77 -5.50
CA HIS A 41 -2.43 7.92 -4.18
C HIS A 41 -1.61 7.27 -3.06
N LEU A 42 -0.41 6.77 -3.35
CA LEU A 42 0.51 6.25 -2.34
C LEU A 42 1.51 7.33 -1.96
N LEU A 43 1.60 7.60 -0.66
CA LEU A 43 2.62 8.47 -0.07
C LEU A 43 3.58 7.62 0.76
N ASN A 44 4.82 8.06 0.89
CA ASN A 44 5.74 7.43 1.84
C ASN A 44 5.41 7.89 3.25
N ASP A 45 5.36 6.95 4.19
CA ASP A 45 5.19 7.26 5.61
C ASP A 45 6.51 7.81 6.20
N PRO A 46 6.53 9.05 6.70
CA PRO A 46 7.74 9.63 7.29
C PRO A 46 7.96 9.17 8.74
N ASP A 47 6.90 8.74 9.44
CA ASP A 47 6.96 8.45 10.87
C ASP A 47 7.24 6.96 11.12
N LEU A 48 6.58 6.08 10.35
CA LEU A 48 6.73 4.64 10.52
C LEU A 48 7.79 4.08 9.57
N GLN A 49 8.80 3.45 10.18
CA GLN A 49 9.92 2.80 9.48
C GLN A 49 10.48 3.64 8.32
N PRO A 50 10.93 4.90 8.56
CA PRO A 50 11.54 5.70 7.52
C PRO A 50 12.80 4.99 7.04
N ARG A 51 12.82 4.56 5.77
CA ARG A 51 14.05 4.07 5.13
C ARG A 51 14.30 4.82 3.84
N PRO A 52 15.50 5.41 3.65
CA PRO A 52 15.86 5.99 2.38
C PRO A 52 15.94 4.92 1.30
N LEU A 53 15.57 5.30 0.08
CA LEU A 53 15.71 4.42 -1.09
C LEU A 53 17.18 4.28 -1.45
N GLU A 54 17.67 3.04 -1.45
CA GLU A 54 19.06 2.72 -1.78
C GLU A 54 19.17 2.40 -3.27
N PRO A 55 19.97 3.15 -4.07
CA PRO A 55 20.01 2.99 -5.52
C PRO A 55 20.38 1.58 -6.01
N THR A 56 21.37 0.93 -5.38
CA THR A 56 21.81 -0.42 -5.77
C THR A 56 20.70 -1.43 -5.56
N ARG A 57 20.07 -1.42 -4.38
CA ARG A 57 18.95 -2.30 -4.04
C ARG A 57 17.74 -2.07 -4.95
N MET A 58 17.46 -0.80 -5.26
CA MET A 58 16.43 -0.39 -6.20
C MET A 58 16.67 -0.96 -7.60
N TRP A 59 17.91 -0.91 -8.09
CA TRP A 59 18.27 -1.45 -9.41
C TRP A 59 18.10 -2.97 -9.49
N GLU A 60 18.53 -3.69 -8.46
CA GLU A 60 18.35 -5.14 -8.37
C GLU A 60 16.86 -5.52 -8.38
N LEU A 61 16.06 -4.83 -7.57
CA LEU A 61 14.61 -5.05 -7.51
C LEU A 61 13.92 -4.70 -8.83
N TYR A 62 14.32 -3.60 -9.48
CA TYR A 62 13.81 -3.23 -10.80
C TYR A 62 14.02 -4.36 -11.81
N ARG A 63 15.26 -4.87 -11.93
CA ARG A 63 15.58 -6.00 -12.83
C ARG A 63 14.80 -7.26 -12.48
N HIS A 64 14.59 -7.52 -11.20
CA HIS A 64 13.79 -8.65 -10.72
C HIS A 64 12.33 -8.50 -11.18
N PHE A 65 11.71 -7.34 -10.98
CA PHE A 65 10.29 -7.13 -11.30
C PHE A 65 9.96 -7.04 -12.79
N LEU A 66 10.97 -6.95 -13.66
CA LEU A 66 10.79 -7.15 -15.11
C LEU A 66 10.48 -8.60 -15.48
N ARG A 67 10.79 -9.58 -14.61
CA ARG A 67 10.67 -11.01 -14.89
C ARG A 67 9.84 -11.79 -13.88
N TYR A 68 9.78 -11.31 -12.64
CA TYR A 68 9.21 -12.03 -11.52
C TYR A 68 8.11 -11.23 -10.81
N THR A 69 7.17 -11.94 -10.20
CA THR A 69 6.10 -11.34 -9.41
C THR A 69 6.60 -10.96 -8.01
N GLN A 70 5.99 -9.92 -7.43
CA GLN A 70 6.12 -9.67 -6.01
C GLN A 70 5.29 -10.70 -5.23
N LEU A 71 5.83 -11.21 -4.13
CA LEU A 71 5.18 -12.23 -3.30
C LEU A 71 4.36 -11.65 -2.15
N ALA A 72 4.85 -10.56 -1.55
CA ALA A 72 4.23 -9.94 -0.39
C ALA A 72 3.78 -8.51 -0.74
N PRO A 73 2.54 -8.11 -0.43
CA PRO A 73 2.08 -6.75 -0.68
C PRO A 73 2.90 -5.74 0.13
N ALA A 74 2.91 -4.48 -0.33
CA ALA A 74 3.35 -3.37 0.49
C ALA A 74 2.41 -3.21 1.70
N VAL A 75 2.92 -2.65 2.79
CA VAL A 75 2.13 -2.41 3.99
C VAL A 75 1.94 -0.90 4.16
N CYS A 76 0.68 -0.52 4.30
CA CYS A 76 0.26 0.87 4.38
C CYS A 76 -0.71 1.08 5.55
N ARG A 77 -0.89 2.34 5.95
CA ARG A 77 -1.97 2.81 6.81
C ARG A 77 -2.77 3.90 6.13
N LEU A 78 -4.05 3.98 6.44
CA LEU A 78 -4.92 5.10 6.07
C LEU A 78 -4.94 6.08 7.24
N VAL A 79 -4.49 7.31 7.02
CA VAL A 79 -4.48 8.40 8.00
C VAL A 79 -4.96 9.66 7.30
N ASP A 80 -5.97 10.34 7.87
CA ASP A 80 -6.54 11.59 7.31
C ASP A 80 -6.90 11.49 5.81
N GLY A 81 -7.39 10.32 5.39
CA GLY A 81 -7.76 10.06 3.99
C GLY A 81 -6.59 9.79 3.04
N GLN A 82 -5.35 9.73 3.55
CA GLN A 82 -4.14 9.43 2.79
C GLN A 82 -3.63 8.02 3.06
N ILE A 83 -3.19 7.31 2.01
CA ILE A 83 -2.57 5.99 2.15
C ILE A 83 -1.06 6.16 2.26
N LEU A 84 -0.54 5.93 3.46
CA LEU A 84 0.88 6.06 3.80
C LEU A 84 1.54 4.68 3.81
N LEU A 85 2.55 4.48 2.97
CA LEU A 85 3.32 3.25 2.84
C LEU A 85 4.52 3.29 3.79
N PHE A 86 4.60 2.33 4.70
CA PHE A 86 5.68 2.24 5.69
C PHE A 86 6.53 0.97 5.57
N ASP A 87 6.04 -0.09 4.89
CA ASP A 87 6.85 -1.27 4.57
C ASP A 87 6.72 -1.65 3.08
N GLY A 88 7.84 -2.06 2.49
CA GLY A 88 7.96 -2.34 1.06
C GLY A 88 8.39 -1.15 0.20
N GLN A 89 8.94 -0.08 0.78
CA GLN A 89 9.32 1.17 0.08
C GLN A 89 10.19 0.91 -1.16
N HIS A 90 11.31 0.20 -1.04
CA HIS A 90 12.18 -0.14 -2.19
C HIS A 90 11.48 -1.00 -3.23
N LYS A 91 10.60 -1.91 -2.80
CA LYS A 91 9.89 -2.81 -3.72
C LYS A 91 8.88 -2.02 -4.55
N THR A 92 8.05 -1.22 -3.89
CA THR A 92 7.05 -0.37 -4.54
C THR A 92 7.73 0.63 -5.45
N ALA A 93 8.78 1.33 -5.01
CA ALA A 93 9.49 2.28 -5.85
C ALA A 93 10.13 1.60 -7.09
N ALA A 94 10.72 0.41 -6.94
CA ALA A 94 11.27 -0.33 -8.07
C ALA A 94 10.19 -0.80 -9.06
N GLN A 95 9.02 -1.20 -8.56
CA GLN A 95 7.86 -1.52 -9.39
C GLN A 95 7.35 -0.31 -10.18
N VAL A 96 7.30 0.86 -9.54
CA VAL A 96 6.94 2.13 -10.20
C VAL A 96 7.95 2.45 -11.30
N TRP A 97 9.23 2.27 -11.03
CA TRP A 97 10.29 2.45 -12.02
C TRP A 97 10.17 1.45 -13.19
N ALA A 98 9.70 0.22 -12.92
CA ALA A 98 9.35 -0.77 -13.93
C ALA A 98 8.04 -0.47 -14.70
N GLY A 99 7.44 0.72 -14.50
CA GLY A 99 6.26 1.19 -15.23
C GLY A 99 4.92 0.79 -14.62
N ARG A 100 4.90 0.13 -13.45
CA ARG A 100 3.64 -0.24 -12.80
C ARG A 100 2.92 0.99 -12.27
N ARG A 101 1.61 1.06 -12.52
CA ARG A 101 0.74 2.19 -12.10
C ARG A 101 -0.10 1.89 -10.87
N ARG A 102 -0.14 0.64 -10.43
CA ARG A 102 -0.84 0.17 -9.22
C ARG A 102 0.09 -0.72 -8.42
N ALA A 103 -0.03 -0.67 -7.09
CA ALA A 103 0.73 -1.50 -6.18
C ALA A 103 -0.20 -2.32 -5.29
N GLU A 104 0.14 -3.58 -5.06
CA GLU A 104 -0.56 -4.44 -4.11
C GLU A 104 -0.26 -3.97 -2.68
N CYS A 105 -1.30 -3.57 -1.95
CA CYS A 105 -1.17 -2.99 -0.63
C CYS A 105 -2.07 -3.73 0.37
N LYS A 106 -1.53 -4.00 1.55
CA LYS A 106 -2.28 -4.27 2.78
C LYS A 106 -2.43 -2.95 3.52
N VAL A 107 -3.66 -2.44 3.60
CA VAL A 107 -3.93 -1.11 4.18
C VAL A 107 -4.65 -1.28 5.51
N TYR A 108 -4.02 -0.82 6.58
CA TYR A 108 -4.64 -0.71 7.90
C TYR A 108 -5.51 0.53 8.00
N LEU A 109 -6.67 0.41 8.62
CA LEU A 109 -7.59 1.52 8.89
C LEU A 109 -7.31 2.12 10.26
N ASP A 110 -7.20 3.45 10.31
CA ASP A 110 -7.04 4.28 11.52
C ASP A 110 -6.22 3.61 12.63
N PRO A 111 -4.97 3.19 12.35
CA PRO A 111 -4.15 2.59 13.36
C PRO A 111 -3.52 3.70 14.20
N ASP A 112 -4.19 4.09 15.28
CA ASP A 112 -3.63 5.04 16.27
C ASP A 112 -2.30 4.54 16.89
N ALA A 113 -1.96 3.26 16.72
CA ALA A 113 -0.80 2.61 17.37
C ALA A 113 -0.06 1.59 16.48
N LEU A 114 0.14 1.87 15.18
CA LEU A 114 1.08 1.08 14.34
C LEU A 114 2.54 1.47 14.55
#